data_AF-A0A4P5XPS2-F1
#
_entry.id   AF-A0A4P5XPS2-F1
#
_cell.length_a   1.000
_cell.length_b   1.000
_cell.length_c   1.000
_cell.angle_alpha   90.00
_cell.angle_beta   90.00
_cell.angle_gamma   90.00
#
_symmetry.space_group_name_H-M   'P 1'
#
loop_
_entity.id
_entity.type
_entity.pdbx_description
1 polymer ?
#
loop_
_entity_poly.entity_id
_entity_poly.type
_entity_poly.pdbx_seq_one_letter_code
_entity_poly.pdbx_strand_id
1 'polypeptide(L)'
;MDSGANLQDAKTLMAAKAMLTKAGQGFATAIEEAQSDAERFGMWLNSEGPAHWERQRRLRTEKLNMDRSALVRKEMQMTADGRPPSTVDERKTVQRSEESVRRAEHCLQQLRKWAIEYQRVLAQFRAGFSPLSTYVDQTVPAAVASLNRMAQAIDAYLSTAPMKVDSTLSISDDVSQKGTSATNSNTPMRRSGSDSGSEASTNE
;
A
#
# COMPACT_ATOMS: atom_id res chain seq x y z
N MET A 1 8.34 -19.09 -15.52
CA MET A 1 8.74 -19.57 -16.86
C MET A 1 8.86 -18.35 -17.73
N ASP A 2 10.10 -17.98 -17.95
CA ASP A 2 10.57 -16.72 -18.47
C ASP A 2 10.27 -16.58 -19.96
N SER A 3 9.40 -15.65 -20.31
CA SER A 3 9.53 -14.89 -21.54
C SER A 3 9.82 -13.47 -21.09
N GLY A 4 11.09 -13.07 -21.19
CA GLY A 4 11.49 -11.68 -21.00
C GLY A 4 10.63 -10.85 -21.94
N ALA A 5 9.65 -10.14 -21.39
CA ALA A 5 8.78 -9.26 -22.15
C ALA A 5 9.70 -8.30 -22.90
N ASN A 6 9.74 -8.44 -24.22
CA ASN A 6 10.64 -7.66 -25.06
C ASN A 6 10.28 -6.18 -24.83
N LEU A 7 11.17 -5.43 -24.18
CA LEU A 7 11.00 -4.00 -23.85
C LEU A 7 10.79 -3.11 -25.09
N GLN A 8 10.84 -3.69 -26.28
CA GLN A 8 10.59 -3.08 -27.59
C GLN A 8 9.11 -3.06 -27.99
N ASP A 9 8.22 -3.79 -27.30
CA ASP A 9 6.79 -3.78 -27.64
C ASP A 9 6.07 -2.65 -26.90
N ALA A 10 5.58 -1.66 -27.65
CA ALA A 10 4.82 -0.51 -27.14
C ALA A 10 3.63 -0.94 -26.26
N LYS A 11 3.06 -2.14 -26.48
CA LYS A 11 1.99 -2.70 -25.64
C LYS A 11 2.42 -2.92 -24.19
N THR A 12 3.68 -3.31 -23.95
CA THR A 12 4.20 -3.55 -22.59
C THR A 12 4.30 -2.24 -21.80
N LEU A 13 4.70 -1.14 -22.45
CA LEU A 13 4.72 0.21 -21.88
C LEU A 13 3.31 0.72 -21.56
N MET A 14 2.34 0.47 -22.45
CA MET A 14 0.94 0.81 -22.19
C MET A 14 0.35 0.00 -21.03
N ALA A 15 0.68 -1.29 -20.93
CA ALA A 15 0.29 -2.13 -19.80
C ALA A 15 0.92 -1.65 -18.49
N ALA A 16 2.21 -1.31 -18.49
CA ALA A 16 2.91 -0.73 -17.33
C ALA A 16 2.28 0.61 -16.89
N LYS A 17 1.94 1.49 -17.86
CA LYS A 17 1.20 2.73 -17.58
C LYS A 17 -0.14 2.44 -16.90
N ALA A 18 -0.93 1.51 -17.44
CA ALA A 18 -2.23 1.15 -16.86
C ALA A 18 -2.09 0.61 -15.43
N MET A 19 -1.10 -0.26 -15.19
CA MET A 19 -0.81 -0.78 -13.85
C MET A 19 -0.38 0.33 -12.88
N LEU A 20 0.49 1.25 -13.31
CA LEU A 20 0.96 2.35 -12.49
C LEU A 20 -0.17 3.33 -12.14
N THR A 21 -1.03 3.66 -13.10
CA THR A 21 -2.22 4.50 -12.83
C THR A 21 -3.16 3.83 -11.83
N LYS A 22 -3.43 2.53 -12.01
CA LYS A 22 -4.27 1.76 -11.08
C LYS A 22 -3.66 1.69 -9.68
N ALA A 23 -2.36 1.46 -9.59
CA ALA A 23 -1.64 1.44 -8.31
C ALA A 23 -1.70 2.82 -7.63
N GLY A 24 -1.46 3.90 -8.36
CA GLY A 24 -1.55 5.26 -7.84
C GLY A 24 -2.94 5.60 -7.29
N GLN A 25 -4.00 5.26 -8.03
CA GLN A 25 -5.37 5.39 -7.55
C GLN A 25 -5.62 4.57 -6.27
N GLY A 26 -5.16 3.31 -6.25
CA GLY A 26 -5.27 2.45 -5.07
C GLY A 26 -4.57 3.01 -3.84
N PHE A 27 -3.38 3.59 -4.00
CA PHE A 27 -2.66 4.24 -2.90
C PHE A 27 -3.37 5.50 -2.42
N ALA A 28 -3.84 6.36 -3.32
CA ALA A 28 -4.58 7.56 -2.95
C ALA A 28 -5.84 7.22 -2.15
N THR A 29 -6.65 6.26 -2.64
CA THR A 29 -7.84 5.78 -1.94
C THR A 29 -7.50 5.18 -0.57
N ALA A 30 -6.50 4.31 -0.48
CA ALA A 30 -6.13 3.69 0.80
C ALA A 30 -5.64 4.71 1.85
N ILE A 31 -4.92 5.75 1.41
CA ILE A 31 -4.47 6.84 2.29
C ILE A 31 -5.68 7.65 2.78
N GLU A 32 -6.60 7.99 1.89
CA GLU A 32 -7.80 8.75 2.23
C GLU A 32 -8.72 7.98 3.16
N GLU A 33 -8.95 6.68 2.91
CA GLU A 33 -9.71 5.79 3.79
C GLU A 33 -9.09 5.72 5.19
N ALA A 34 -7.77 5.52 5.29
CA ALA A 34 -7.08 5.47 6.57
C ALA A 34 -7.17 6.79 7.35
N GLN A 35 -7.10 7.94 6.65
CA GLN A 35 -7.32 9.25 7.25
C GLN A 35 -8.76 9.43 7.72
N SER A 36 -9.74 9.08 6.89
CA SER A 36 -11.16 9.19 7.21
C SER A 36 -11.53 8.35 8.44
N ASP A 37 -11.04 7.11 8.52
CA ASP A 37 -11.27 6.23 9.66
C ASP A 37 -10.65 6.78 10.95
N ALA A 38 -9.42 7.32 10.87
CA ALA A 38 -8.76 7.94 12.01
C ALA A 38 -9.52 9.19 12.49
N GLU A 39 -10.05 10.00 11.57
CA GLU A 39 -10.87 11.17 11.90
C GLU A 39 -12.19 10.77 12.53
N ARG A 40 -12.86 9.77 11.97
CA ARG A 40 -14.12 9.23 12.48
C ARG A 40 -13.97 8.69 13.90
N PHE A 41 -12.90 7.97 14.18
CA PHE A 41 -12.61 7.51 15.54
C PHE A 41 -12.35 8.70 16.49
N GLY A 42 -11.65 9.73 16.01
CA GLY A 42 -11.46 10.98 16.76
C GLY A 42 -12.79 11.68 17.08
N MET A 43 -13.71 11.77 16.12
CA MET A 43 -15.05 12.31 16.34
C MET A 43 -15.81 11.49 17.38
N TRP A 44 -15.85 10.16 17.22
CA TRP A 44 -16.49 9.26 18.17
C TRP A 44 -15.95 9.43 19.60
N LEU A 45 -14.64 9.55 19.74
CA LEU A 45 -13.97 9.70 21.02
C LEU A 45 -14.34 11.00 21.75
N ASN A 46 -14.65 12.06 20.99
CA ASN A 46 -15.00 13.37 21.53
C ASN A 46 -16.51 13.56 21.76
N SER A 47 -17.38 12.89 21.00
CA SER A 47 -18.84 13.09 21.06
C SER A 47 -19.59 11.85 21.55
N GLU A 48 -19.64 10.80 20.73
CA GLU A 48 -20.49 9.63 20.92
C GLU A 48 -20.05 8.77 22.10
N GLY A 49 -18.76 8.51 22.23
CA GLY A 49 -18.18 7.71 23.30
C GLY A 49 -18.50 8.27 24.69
N PRO A 50 -18.20 9.57 24.97
CA PRO A 50 -18.52 10.17 26.26
C PRO A 50 -20.03 10.17 26.54
N ALA A 51 -20.85 10.47 25.53
CA ALA A 51 -22.31 10.46 25.68
C ALA A 51 -22.86 9.07 26.00
N HIS A 52 -22.33 8.02 25.35
CA HIS A 52 -22.69 6.63 25.62
C HIS A 52 -22.35 6.25 27.06
N TRP A 53 -21.12 6.49 27.51
CA TRP A 53 -20.68 6.11 28.85
C TRP A 53 -21.33 6.95 29.96
N GLU A 54 -21.68 8.21 29.68
CA GLU A 54 -22.48 9.05 30.58
C GLU A 54 -23.89 8.47 30.78
N ARG A 55 -24.54 8.03 29.70
CA ARG A 55 -25.82 7.31 29.78
C ARG A 55 -25.69 6.01 30.56
N GLN A 56 -24.65 5.21 30.30
CA GLN A 56 -24.37 3.97 31.02
C GLN A 56 -24.13 4.21 32.51
N ARG A 57 -23.41 5.28 32.87
CA ARG A 57 -23.21 5.68 34.26
C ARG A 57 -24.55 5.92 34.93
N ARG A 58 -25.42 6.76 34.34
CA ARG A 58 -26.75 7.08 34.90
C ARG A 58 -27.59 5.82 35.15
N LEU A 59 -27.70 4.94 34.15
CA LEU A 59 -28.45 3.68 34.27
C LEU A 59 -27.91 2.78 35.38
N ARG A 60 -26.58 2.68 35.51
CA ARG A 60 -25.94 1.85 36.55
C ARG A 60 -26.09 2.47 37.94
N THR A 61 -26.04 3.80 38.04
CA THR A 61 -26.30 4.52 39.29
C THR A 61 -27.75 4.34 39.74
N GLU A 62 -28.70 4.39 38.83
CA GLU A 62 -30.11 4.12 39.12
C GLU A 62 -30.30 2.68 39.62
N LYS A 63 -29.69 1.69 38.94
CA LYS A 63 -29.69 0.30 39.41
C LYS A 63 -29.08 0.15 40.80
N LEU A 64 -27.96 0.81 41.07
CA LEU A 64 -27.34 0.81 42.40
C LEU A 64 -28.28 1.35 43.47
N ASN A 65 -29.01 2.43 43.17
CA ASN A 65 -29.99 2.99 44.10
C ASN A 65 -31.17 2.04 44.35
N MET A 66 -31.63 1.34 43.30
CA MET A 66 -32.66 0.30 43.42
C MET A 66 -32.20 -0.87 44.28
N ASP A 67 -30.98 -1.37 44.05
CA ASP A 67 -30.40 -2.49 44.80
C ASP A 67 -30.16 -2.11 46.27
N ARG A 68 -29.69 -0.89 46.55
CA ARG A 68 -29.55 -0.34 47.91
C ARG A 68 -30.91 -0.25 48.61
N SER A 69 -31.93 0.24 47.91
CA SER A 69 -33.29 0.30 48.45
C SER A 69 -33.85 -1.09 48.74
N ALA A 70 -33.55 -2.08 47.89
CA ALA A 70 -33.94 -3.47 48.11
C ALA A 70 -33.24 -4.08 49.33
N LEU A 71 -31.94 -3.80 49.51
CA LEU A 71 -31.19 -4.21 50.70
C LEU A 71 -31.81 -3.64 51.97
N VAL A 72 -32.07 -2.32 52.01
CA VAL A 72 -32.69 -1.66 53.17
C VAL A 72 -34.08 -2.23 53.46
N ARG A 73 -34.91 -2.44 52.43
CA ARG A 73 -36.22 -3.08 52.60
C ARG A 73 -36.11 -4.47 53.21
N LYS A 74 -35.14 -5.28 52.77
CA LYS A 74 -34.93 -6.62 53.31
C LYS A 74 -34.40 -6.57 54.75
N GLU A 75 -33.49 -5.65 55.05
CA GLU A 75 -32.98 -5.44 56.42
C GLU A 75 -34.09 -5.02 57.40
N MET A 76 -35.12 -4.30 56.94
CA MET A 76 -36.26 -3.88 57.74
C MET A 76 -37.33 -4.97 57.93
N GLN A 77 -37.34 -6.03 57.10
CA GLN A 77 -38.30 -7.12 57.22
C GLN A 77 -37.91 -8.04 58.38
N MET A 78 -38.80 -8.29 59.33
CA MET A 78 -38.62 -9.33 60.34
C MET A 78 -39.13 -10.67 59.78
N THR A 79 -38.36 -11.75 60.00
CA THR A 79 -38.80 -13.11 59.67
C THR A 79 -39.91 -13.54 60.63
N ALA A 80 -40.75 -14.51 60.25
CA ALA A 80 -41.82 -15.05 61.10
C ALA A 80 -41.33 -15.51 62.50
N ASP A 81 -40.06 -15.93 62.60
CA ASP A 81 -39.41 -16.35 63.86
C ASP A 81 -38.80 -15.17 64.66
N GLY A 82 -39.07 -13.92 64.28
CA GLY A 82 -38.53 -12.71 64.93
C GLY A 82 -37.03 -12.46 64.68
N ARG A 83 -36.37 -13.28 63.84
CA ARG A 83 -34.95 -13.14 63.48
C ARG A 83 -34.72 -12.23 62.27
N PRO A 84 -33.57 -11.53 62.19
CA PRO A 84 -33.20 -10.77 61.01
C PRO A 84 -32.99 -11.69 59.80
N PRO A 85 -33.45 -11.31 58.60
CA PRO A 85 -33.33 -12.12 57.40
C PRO A 85 -31.88 -12.15 56.88
N SER A 86 -31.55 -13.19 56.11
CA SER A 86 -30.24 -13.28 55.44
C SER A 86 -30.12 -12.21 54.35
N THR A 87 -29.17 -11.29 54.49
CA THR A 87 -28.94 -10.15 53.57
C THR A 87 -27.66 -10.30 52.74
N VAL A 88 -27.03 -11.47 52.78
CA VAL A 88 -25.73 -11.74 52.13
C VAL A 88 -25.82 -11.56 50.62
N ASP A 89 -26.89 -12.04 49.99
CA ASP A 89 -27.05 -11.99 48.53
C ASP A 89 -27.37 -10.57 48.03
N GLU A 90 -28.15 -9.81 48.79
CA GLU A 90 -28.44 -8.40 48.50
C GLU A 90 -27.19 -7.54 48.65
N ARG A 91 -26.38 -7.76 49.70
CA ARG A 91 -25.09 -7.07 49.87
C ARG A 91 -24.13 -7.36 48.71
N LYS A 92 -24.03 -8.62 48.28
CA LYS A 92 -23.26 -8.99 47.07
C LYS A 92 -23.80 -8.30 45.83
N THR A 93 -25.12 -8.18 45.69
CA THR A 93 -25.76 -7.54 44.55
C THR A 93 -25.45 -6.04 44.52
N VAL A 94 -25.55 -5.35 45.66
CA VAL A 94 -25.14 -3.94 45.81
C VAL A 94 -23.66 -3.77 45.43
N GLN A 95 -22.77 -4.63 45.95
CA GLN A 95 -21.34 -4.58 45.62
C GLN A 95 -21.08 -4.69 44.12
N ARG A 96 -21.74 -5.63 43.42
CA ARG A 96 -21.63 -5.77 41.95
C ARG A 96 -22.10 -4.51 41.22
N SER A 97 -23.18 -3.90 41.68
CA SER A 97 -23.72 -2.68 41.10
C SER A 97 -22.79 -1.47 41.34
N GLU A 98 -22.14 -1.38 42.50
CA GLU A 98 -21.11 -0.38 42.79
C GLU A 98 -19.88 -0.53 41.88
N GLU A 99 -19.41 -1.77 41.69
CA GLU A 99 -18.31 -2.07 40.77
C GLU A 99 -18.67 -1.71 39.32
N SER A 100 -19.92 -1.92 38.92
CA SER A 100 -20.43 -1.56 37.59
C SER A 100 -20.42 -0.04 37.36
N VAL A 101 -20.83 0.75 38.37
CA VAL A 101 -20.76 2.23 38.34
C VAL A 101 -19.31 2.68 38.26
N ARG A 102 -18.43 2.14 39.12
CA ARG A 102 -17.00 2.45 39.12
C ARG A 102 -16.34 2.18 37.77
N ARG A 103 -16.72 1.08 37.10
CA ARG A 103 -16.25 0.75 35.76
C ARG A 103 -16.67 1.80 34.74
N ALA A 104 -17.93 2.25 34.77
CA ALA A 104 -18.41 3.28 33.85
C ALA A 104 -17.70 4.63 34.07
N GLU A 105 -17.48 5.02 35.32
CA GLU A 105 -16.72 6.22 35.68
C GLU A 105 -15.25 6.13 35.23
N HIS A 106 -14.62 4.98 35.45
CA HIS A 106 -13.26 4.74 34.97
C HIS A 106 -13.19 4.84 33.45
N CYS A 107 -14.12 4.21 32.71
CA CYS A 107 -14.19 4.34 31.26
C CYS A 107 -14.31 5.81 30.81
N LEU A 108 -15.19 6.60 31.45
CA LEU A 108 -15.31 8.04 31.15
C LEU A 108 -14.01 8.81 31.39
N GLN A 109 -13.30 8.52 32.47
CA GLN A 109 -12.02 9.15 32.77
C GLN A 109 -10.96 8.79 31.74
N GLN A 110 -10.86 7.51 31.36
CA GLN A 110 -9.92 7.05 30.34
C GLN A 110 -10.24 7.67 28.99
N LEU A 111 -11.52 7.74 28.62
CA LEU A 111 -11.95 8.30 27.35
C LEU A 111 -11.57 9.79 27.21
N ARG A 112 -11.70 10.57 28.29
CA ARG A 112 -11.25 11.97 28.30
C ARG A 112 -9.74 12.10 28.15
N LYS A 113 -8.97 11.23 28.81
CA LYS A 113 -7.50 11.20 28.66
C LYS A 113 -7.09 10.84 27.24
N TRP A 114 -7.72 9.79 26.70
CA TRP A 114 -7.47 9.35 25.33
C TRP A 114 -7.91 10.39 24.31
N ALA A 115 -8.98 11.15 24.53
CA ALA A 115 -9.39 12.22 23.62
C ALA A 115 -8.28 13.26 23.40
N ILE A 116 -7.58 13.65 24.47
CA ILE A 116 -6.46 14.60 24.41
C ILE A 116 -5.26 13.97 23.70
N GLU A 117 -4.84 12.78 24.12
CA GLU A 117 -3.68 12.11 23.53
C GLU A 117 -3.91 11.75 22.05
N TYR A 118 -5.13 11.34 21.72
CA TYR A 118 -5.51 10.96 20.37
C TYR A 118 -5.44 12.13 19.40
N GLN A 119 -5.80 13.35 19.81
CA GLN A 119 -5.64 14.54 18.96
C GLN A 119 -4.18 14.75 18.57
N ARG A 120 -3.25 14.56 19.52
CA ARG A 120 -1.81 14.66 19.27
C ARG A 120 -1.33 13.54 18.34
N VAL A 121 -1.79 12.31 18.53
CA VAL A 121 -1.43 11.17 17.67
C VAL A 121 -2.00 11.35 16.26
N LEU A 122 -3.24 11.82 16.14
CA LEU A 122 -3.90 12.10 14.86
C LEU A 122 -3.16 13.18 14.07
N ALA A 123 -2.68 14.24 14.75
CA ALA A 123 -1.88 15.27 14.10
C ALA A 123 -0.55 14.71 13.55
N GLN A 124 0.14 13.86 14.32
CA GLN A 124 1.37 13.19 13.87
C GLN A 124 1.10 12.21 12.71
N PHE A 125 0.00 11.47 12.79
CA PHE A 125 -0.45 10.58 11.73
C PHE A 125 -0.68 11.35 10.43
N ARG A 126 -1.46 12.44 10.45
CA ARG A 126 -1.69 13.29 9.27
C ARG A 126 -0.39 13.88 8.72
N ALA A 127 0.50 14.34 9.60
CA ALA A 127 1.80 14.87 9.21
C ALA A 127 2.68 13.80 8.53
N GLY A 128 2.62 12.54 8.97
CA GLY A 128 3.35 11.44 8.35
C GLY A 128 2.81 11.02 6.98
N PHE A 129 1.49 11.09 6.77
CA PHE A 129 0.86 10.73 5.49
C PHE A 129 0.86 11.87 4.45
N SER A 130 0.98 13.12 4.86
CA SER A 130 0.98 14.28 3.94
C SER A 130 2.09 14.21 2.87
N PRO A 131 3.35 13.87 3.19
CA PRO A 131 4.41 13.68 2.19
C PRO A 131 4.12 12.51 1.26
N LEU A 132 3.55 11.41 1.77
CA LEU A 132 3.23 10.23 0.96
C LEU A 132 2.12 10.52 -0.03
N SER A 133 1.05 11.21 0.39
CA SER A 133 -0.02 11.68 -0.50
C SER A 133 0.56 12.58 -1.60
N THR A 134 1.33 13.60 -1.20
CA THR A 134 1.98 14.54 -2.14
C THR A 134 2.88 13.81 -3.13
N TYR A 135 3.62 12.81 -2.66
CA TYR A 135 4.48 11.99 -3.51
C TYR A 135 3.67 11.20 -4.55
N VAL A 136 2.59 10.52 -4.15
CA VAL A 136 1.73 9.79 -5.07
C VAL A 136 1.10 10.73 -6.11
N ASP A 137 0.60 11.89 -5.66
CA ASP A 137 -0.06 12.88 -6.53
C ASP A 137 0.89 13.51 -7.56
N GLN A 138 2.19 13.63 -7.24
CA GLN A 138 3.18 14.21 -8.16
C GLN A 138 3.88 13.17 -9.02
N THR A 139 4.29 12.05 -8.43
CA THR A 139 5.14 11.06 -9.10
C THR A 139 4.38 10.17 -10.06
N VAL A 140 3.13 9.81 -9.75
CA VAL A 140 2.33 8.96 -10.63
C VAL A 140 2.05 9.66 -11.96
N PRO A 141 1.57 10.93 -12.01
CA PRO A 141 1.40 11.64 -13.27
C PRO A 141 2.71 11.85 -14.04
N ALA A 142 3.80 12.18 -13.35
CA ALA A 142 5.11 12.39 -13.97
C ALA A 142 5.63 11.10 -14.63
N ALA A 143 5.54 9.96 -13.94
CA ALA A 143 5.94 8.67 -14.46
C ALA A 143 5.04 8.21 -15.61
N VAL A 144 3.72 8.44 -15.52
CA VAL A 144 2.77 8.19 -16.62
C VAL A 144 3.11 9.01 -17.86
N ALA A 145 3.46 10.29 -17.70
CA ALA A 145 3.88 11.15 -18.82
C ALA A 145 5.18 10.65 -19.45
N SER A 146 6.15 10.22 -18.64
CA SER A 146 7.41 9.64 -19.12
C SER A 146 7.18 8.35 -19.92
N LEU A 147 6.35 7.43 -19.41
CA LEU A 147 5.99 6.20 -20.12
C LEU A 147 5.27 6.49 -21.45
N ASN A 148 4.41 7.51 -21.49
CA ASN A 148 3.72 7.92 -22.71
C ASN A 148 4.70 8.46 -23.77
N ARG A 149 5.68 9.28 -23.36
CA ARG A 149 6.74 9.77 -24.26
C ARG A 149 7.59 8.62 -24.84
N MET A 150 7.94 7.64 -24.00
CA MET A 150 8.69 6.45 -24.46
C MET A 150 7.89 5.63 -25.47
N ALA A 151 6.59 5.40 -25.21
CA ALA A 151 5.73 4.68 -26.13
C ALA A 151 5.63 5.39 -27.50
N GLN A 152 5.43 6.72 -27.49
CA GLN A 152 5.37 7.52 -28.72
C GLN A 152 6.69 7.50 -29.51
N ALA A 153 7.84 7.52 -28.82
CA ALA A 153 9.14 7.44 -29.47
C ALA A 153 9.34 6.09 -30.19
N ILE A 154 8.88 4.99 -29.60
CA ILE A 154 8.93 3.66 -30.20
C ILE A 154 7.98 3.58 -31.40
N ASP A 155 6.75 4.07 -31.27
CA ASP A 155 5.78 4.09 -32.38
C ASP A 155 6.30 4.93 -33.57
N ALA A 156 6.94 6.07 -33.29
CA ALA A 156 7.56 6.90 -34.32
C ALA A 156 8.74 6.20 -35.00
N TYR A 157 9.56 5.45 -34.25
CA TYR A 157 10.66 4.65 -34.80
C TYR A 157 10.15 3.51 -35.69
N LEU A 158 9.11 2.79 -35.26
CA LEU A 158 8.48 1.74 -36.06
C LEU A 158 7.83 2.30 -37.34
N SER A 159 7.28 3.51 -37.28
CA SER A 159 6.65 4.17 -38.43
C SER A 159 7.65 4.72 -39.46
N THR A 160 8.89 4.98 -39.04
CA THR A 160 9.96 5.56 -39.87
C THR A 160 11.01 4.55 -40.33
N ALA A 161 10.96 3.31 -39.84
CA ALA A 161 11.79 2.23 -40.34
C ALA A 161 11.49 2.00 -41.83
N PRO A 162 12.49 2.10 -42.75
CA PRO A 162 12.26 1.84 -44.15
C PRO A 162 11.78 0.39 -44.30
N MET A 163 10.66 0.21 -45.02
CA MET A 163 10.20 -1.11 -45.45
C MET A 163 11.42 -1.85 -46.02
N LYS A 164 11.75 -3.01 -45.43
CA LYS A 164 12.74 -3.90 -45.99
C LYS A 164 12.17 -4.37 -47.33
N VAL A 165 12.57 -3.69 -48.41
CA VAL A 165 12.20 -4.09 -49.77
C VAL A 165 12.93 -5.41 -50.00
N ASP A 166 12.23 -6.51 -49.76
CA ASP A 166 12.76 -7.83 -50.03
C ASP A 166 13.23 -7.87 -51.47
N SER A 167 14.54 -8.07 -51.62
CA SER A 167 15.25 -8.11 -52.88
C SER A 167 14.93 -9.43 -53.60
N THR A 168 13.67 -9.64 -53.97
CA THR A 168 13.24 -10.68 -54.90
C THR A 168 13.23 -10.13 -56.32
N LEU A 169 14.34 -9.52 -56.74
CA LEU A 169 14.70 -9.39 -58.15
C LEU A 169 15.97 -10.21 -58.35
N SER A 170 15.83 -11.53 -58.26
CA SER A 170 16.80 -12.44 -58.87
C SER A 170 16.58 -12.37 -60.38
N ILE A 171 17.35 -11.49 -61.00
CA ILE A 171 17.68 -11.50 -62.42
C ILE A 171 18.09 -12.93 -62.79
N SER A 172 17.28 -13.56 -63.62
CA SER A 172 17.58 -14.85 -64.24
C SER A 172 18.45 -14.59 -65.46
N ASP A 173 19.76 -14.59 -65.28
CA ASP A 173 20.72 -14.75 -66.37
C ASP A 173 21.08 -16.24 -66.47
N ASP A 174 20.35 -16.96 -67.33
CA ASP A 174 20.70 -18.28 -67.82
C ASP A 174 21.62 -18.14 -69.04
N VAL A 175 22.94 -18.28 -68.85
CA VAL A 175 23.88 -18.54 -69.94
C VAL A 175 24.85 -19.63 -69.48
N SER A 176 24.52 -20.88 -69.86
CA SER A 176 25.34 -22.06 -69.69
C SER A 176 26.32 -22.25 -70.86
N GLN A 177 27.55 -21.82 -70.60
CA GLN A 177 28.87 -22.37 -70.96
C GLN A 177 28.98 -23.53 -72.01
N LYS A 178 29.82 -23.33 -73.03
CA LYS A 178 30.66 -24.41 -73.60
C LYS A 178 31.94 -23.86 -74.23
N GLY A 179 33.10 -24.40 -73.85
CA GLY A 179 34.28 -24.37 -74.73
C GLY A 179 35.63 -24.05 -74.08
N THR A 180 36.22 -25.07 -73.46
CA THR A 180 37.63 -25.50 -73.62
C THR A 180 38.80 -24.62 -73.15
N SER A 181 39.61 -25.26 -72.28
CA SER A 181 41.08 -25.37 -72.34
C SER A 181 41.87 -24.10 -71.94
N ALA A 182 42.94 -24.13 -71.16
CA ALA A 182 43.87 -25.17 -70.75
C ALA A 182 44.77 -24.61 -69.61
N THR A 183 45.58 -25.48 -68.99
CA THR A 183 46.97 -25.17 -68.53
C THR A 183 47.08 -24.25 -67.29
N ASN A 184 47.85 -24.49 -66.23
CA ASN A 184 48.71 -25.54 -65.69
C ASN A 184 49.15 -25.00 -64.32
N SER A 185 49.45 -25.87 -63.36
CA SER A 185 50.51 -25.68 -62.32
C SER A 185 50.32 -24.51 -61.33
N ASN A 186 50.83 -24.48 -60.10
CA ASN A 186 51.31 -25.44 -59.11
C ASN A 186 51.39 -24.60 -57.82
N THR A 187 51.00 -25.18 -56.69
CA THR A 187 51.63 -25.04 -55.36
C THR A 187 51.61 -23.67 -54.61
N PRO A 188 51.28 -23.66 -53.31
CA PRO A 188 51.16 -22.46 -52.48
C PRO A 188 52.49 -22.05 -51.84
N MET A 189 52.69 -20.75 -51.59
CA MET A 189 53.78 -20.27 -50.72
C MET A 189 53.28 -19.31 -49.65
N ARG A 190 53.34 -19.85 -48.43
CA ARG A 190 53.26 -19.25 -47.11
C ARG A 190 54.36 -18.19 -46.96
N ARG A 191 53.99 -16.94 -46.67
CA ARG A 191 54.96 -15.87 -46.35
C ARG A 191 55.10 -15.73 -44.83
N SER A 192 56.28 -16.12 -44.37
CA SER A 192 56.86 -15.80 -43.06
C SER A 192 57.74 -14.55 -43.21
N GLY A 193 57.81 -13.75 -42.15
CA GLY A 193 58.78 -12.65 -41.96
C GLY A 193 58.08 -11.41 -41.41
N SER A 194 58.10 -11.13 -40.10
CA SER A 194 59.22 -10.66 -39.27
C SER A 194 59.61 -9.20 -39.53
N ASP A 195 59.22 -8.31 -38.63
CA ASP A 195 59.95 -7.10 -38.23
C ASP A 195 59.38 -6.74 -36.84
N SER A 196 60.06 -6.91 -35.70
CA SER A 196 61.38 -6.44 -35.24
C SER A 196 61.44 -4.92 -35.08
N GLY A 197 61.84 -4.48 -33.88
CA GLY A 197 62.33 -3.13 -33.59
C GLY A 197 61.26 -2.22 -32.97
N SER A 198 61.30 -2.02 -31.66
CA SER A 198 62.06 -0.92 -31.00
C SER A 198 61.31 0.42 -31.16
N GLU A 199 61.10 1.24 -30.14
CA GLU A 199 61.70 1.33 -28.82
C GLU A 199 60.95 2.40 -28.03
N ALA A 200 61.09 2.29 -26.71
CA ALA A 200 61.35 3.42 -25.80
C ALA A 200 60.31 4.57 -25.80
N SER A 201 59.56 4.69 -24.70
CA SER A 201 59.92 5.63 -23.61
C SER A 201 59.09 6.92 -23.75
N THR A 202 58.67 7.67 -22.74
CA THR A 202 58.75 7.64 -21.28
C THR A 202 58.00 8.90 -20.83
N ASN A 203 57.30 8.82 -19.68
CA ASN A 203 56.80 9.92 -18.84
C ASN A 203 55.75 10.87 -19.47
N GLU A 204 54.77 11.41 -18.74
CA GLU A 204 54.53 11.58 -17.29
C GLU A 204 53.16 11.04 -16.85
#